data_AF-A0A7S1WMB4-F1
#
_entry.id   AF-A0A7S1WMB4-F1
#
_cell.length_a   1.000
_cell.length_b   1.000
_cell.length_c   1.000
_cell.angle_alpha   90.00
_cell.angle_beta   90.00
_cell.angle_gamma   90.00
#
_symmetry.space_group_name_H-M   'P 1'
#
loop_
_entity.id
_entity.type
_entity.pdbx_description
1 polymer ?
#
loop_
_entity_poly.entity_id
_entity_poly.type
_entity_poly.pdbx_seq_one_letter_code
_entity_poly.pdbx_strand_id
1 'polypeptide(L)'
;MMHEGVFEYMRQSAEAVSASYGWQGLLLSYDEIRQLHNDEQEARFATAGELLAWHVRNATGIARAASPNARLYVWDDMFNPYHNAASEGTAADGYFLINGSMRGSWEGLDPKEISMMTWGPCDESAPPVPGLPPCKFRSGLEFFAQRGLRQVVGGFYDFSACPGCPTN
;
A
#
# COMPACT_ATOMS: atom_id res chain seq x y z
N MET A 1 -9.83 -3.35 -10.68
CA MET A 1 -8.36 -3.36 -10.83
C MET A 1 -7.82 -4.20 -12.01
N MET A 2 -8.56 -5.15 -12.57
CA MET A 2 -7.96 -6.17 -13.46
C MET A 2 -8.12 -5.92 -14.97
N HIS A 3 -8.79 -4.85 -15.36
CA HIS A 3 -9.11 -4.60 -16.76
C HIS A 3 -7.82 -4.38 -17.56
N GLU A 4 -7.67 -5.02 -18.72
CA GLU A 4 -6.43 -4.97 -19.52
C GLU A 4 -6.01 -3.53 -19.86
N GLY A 5 -6.99 -2.67 -20.16
CA GLY A 5 -6.75 -1.24 -20.38
C GLY A 5 -6.06 -0.50 -19.22
N VAL A 6 -6.19 -0.99 -17.98
CA VAL A 6 -5.46 -0.43 -16.82
C VAL A 6 -3.97 -0.77 -16.92
N PHE A 7 -3.63 -2.03 -17.17
CA PHE A 7 -2.22 -2.43 -17.33
C PHE A 7 -1.59 -1.82 -18.58
N GLU A 8 -2.35 -1.69 -19.66
CA GLU A 8 -1.90 -1.01 -20.85
C GLU A 8 -1.62 0.47 -20.57
N TYR A 9 -2.50 1.16 -19.85
CA TYR A 9 -2.26 2.54 -19.41
C TYR A 9 -1.03 2.65 -18.50
N MET A 10 -0.86 1.73 -17.55
CA MET A 10 0.33 1.69 -16.69
C MET A 10 1.61 1.49 -17.50
N ARG A 11 1.59 0.62 -18.50
CA ARG A 11 2.72 0.37 -19.40
C ARG A 11 3.08 1.61 -20.20
N GLN A 12 2.11 2.24 -20.85
CA GLN A 12 2.31 3.49 -21.59
C GLN A 12 2.86 4.60 -20.69
N SER A 13 2.32 4.73 -19.47
CA SER A 13 2.77 5.73 -18.50
C SER A 13 4.20 5.47 -18.05
N ALA A 14 4.55 4.21 -17.77
CA ALA A 14 5.89 3.84 -17.37
C ALA A 14 6.90 4.07 -18.52
N GLU A 15 6.58 3.68 -19.75
CA GLU A 15 7.42 3.92 -20.92
C GLU A 15 7.65 5.42 -21.16
N ALA A 16 6.58 6.23 -21.10
CA ALA A 16 6.65 7.66 -21.32
C ALA A 16 7.54 8.37 -20.27
N VAL A 17 7.34 8.04 -18.99
CA VAL A 17 8.13 8.65 -17.93
C VAL A 17 9.60 8.16 -18.01
N SER A 18 9.86 6.91 -18.42
CA SER A 18 11.23 6.33 -18.49
C SER A 18 12.01 6.94 -19.64
N ALA A 19 11.35 7.13 -20.78
CA ALA A 19 11.91 7.85 -21.93
C ALA A 19 12.20 9.33 -21.63
N SER A 20 11.42 9.95 -20.75
CA SER A 20 11.58 11.37 -20.37
C SER A 20 12.65 11.56 -19.30
N TYR A 21 12.72 10.65 -18.34
CA TYR A 21 13.60 10.73 -17.19
C TYR A 21 13.96 9.31 -16.71
N GLY A 22 15.25 8.97 -16.78
CA GLY A 22 15.78 7.69 -16.31
C GLY A 22 15.71 7.57 -14.78
N TRP A 23 14.52 7.29 -14.25
CA TRP A 23 14.29 7.29 -12.81
C TRP A 23 15.06 6.16 -12.12
N GLN A 24 15.54 6.45 -10.91
CA GLN A 24 16.16 5.47 -10.02
C GLN A 24 15.17 4.88 -9.01
N GLY A 25 14.01 5.52 -8.87
CA GLY A 25 12.94 5.10 -7.98
C GLY A 25 11.57 5.51 -8.50
N LEU A 26 10.56 4.67 -8.25
CA LEU A 26 9.18 4.95 -8.61
C LEU A 26 8.24 4.54 -7.46
N LEU A 27 7.42 5.49 -7.00
CA LEU A 27 6.33 5.22 -6.06
C LEU A 27 5.07 4.85 -6.84
N LEU A 28 4.51 3.68 -6.55
CA LEU A 28 3.32 3.15 -7.23
C LEU A 28 1.99 3.49 -6.53
N SER A 29 2.04 4.20 -5.40
CA SER A 29 0.89 4.76 -4.68
C SER A 29 -0.25 3.77 -4.40
N TYR A 30 0.09 2.61 -3.84
CA TYR A 30 -0.89 1.64 -3.33
C TYR A 30 -1.35 1.98 -1.90
N ASP A 31 -1.80 3.21 -1.68
CA ASP A 31 -2.39 3.68 -0.43
C ASP A 31 -3.93 3.70 -0.48
N GLU A 32 -4.55 3.54 0.69
CA GLU A 32 -5.96 3.83 0.96
C GLU A 32 -6.96 3.33 -0.11
N ILE A 33 -6.79 2.10 -0.58
CA ILE A 33 -7.75 1.49 -1.51
C ILE A 33 -9.06 1.25 -0.76
N ARG A 34 -9.98 2.19 -0.91
CA ARG A 34 -11.28 2.25 -0.22
C ARG A 34 -12.39 1.47 -0.92
N GLN A 35 -12.11 0.74 -1.98
CA GLN A 35 -13.09 -0.14 -2.62
C GLN A 35 -12.36 -1.19 -3.44
N LEU A 36 -12.60 -2.46 -3.15
CA LEU A 36 -11.96 -3.58 -3.86
C LEU A 36 -12.81 -4.85 -3.75
N HIS A 37 -12.71 -5.73 -4.74
CA HIS A 37 -13.31 -7.06 -4.74
C HIS A 37 -14.85 -7.07 -4.81
N ASN A 38 -15.43 -6.04 -5.44
CA ASN A 38 -16.88 -5.84 -5.56
C ASN A 38 -17.43 -6.12 -6.97
N ASP A 39 -16.55 -6.35 -7.95
CA ASP A 39 -16.95 -6.64 -9.34
C ASP A 39 -17.08 -8.15 -9.58
N GLU A 40 -18.01 -8.57 -10.43
CA GLU A 40 -18.17 -9.97 -10.83
C GLU A 40 -16.89 -10.57 -11.41
N GLN A 41 -16.11 -9.79 -12.17
CA GLN A 41 -14.85 -10.26 -12.72
C GLN A 41 -13.82 -10.59 -11.62
N GLU A 42 -13.97 -10.00 -10.42
CA GLU A 42 -13.03 -10.14 -9.32
C GLU A 42 -13.26 -11.44 -8.54
N ALA A 43 -14.43 -12.09 -8.72
CA ALA A 43 -14.84 -13.32 -8.06
C ALA A 43 -13.94 -14.55 -8.36
N ARG A 44 -13.00 -14.43 -9.30
CA ARG A 44 -11.97 -15.45 -9.55
C ARG A 44 -10.89 -15.51 -8.46
N PHE A 45 -10.80 -14.49 -7.61
CA PHE A 45 -9.95 -14.46 -6.43
C PHE A 45 -10.79 -14.85 -5.21
N ALA A 46 -10.20 -15.58 -4.26
CA ALA A 46 -10.94 -15.95 -3.05
C ALA A 46 -11.07 -14.76 -2.09
N THR A 47 -10.12 -13.82 -2.12
CA THR A 47 -10.10 -12.65 -1.24
C THR A 47 -9.62 -11.39 -1.95
N ALA A 48 -9.97 -10.22 -1.40
CA ALA A 48 -9.46 -8.93 -1.84
C ALA A 48 -7.92 -8.84 -1.70
N GLY A 49 -7.36 -9.48 -0.66
CA GLY A 49 -5.92 -9.60 -0.47
C GLY A 49 -5.24 -10.35 -1.60
N GLU A 50 -5.79 -11.49 -2.04
CA GLU A 50 -5.28 -12.24 -3.21
C GLU A 50 -5.34 -11.42 -4.50
N LEU A 51 -6.45 -10.71 -4.73
CA LEU A 51 -6.58 -9.80 -5.88
C LEU A 51 -5.51 -8.71 -5.85
N LEU A 52 -5.29 -8.06 -4.70
CA LEU A 52 -4.27 -7.02 -4.57
C LEU A 52 -2.85 -7.58 -4.75
N ALA A 53 -2.56 -8.75 -4.18
CA ALA A 53 -1.29 -9.44 -4.35
C ALA A 53 -1.01 -9.79 -5.82
N TRP A 54 -2.04 -10.25 -6.55
CA TRP A 54 -1.93 -10.48 -7.99
C TRP A 54 -1.69 -9.18 -8.75
N HIS A 55 -2.45 -8.12 -8.44
CA HIS A 55 -2.35 -6.86 -9.18
C HIS A 55 -1.00 -6.18 -8.99
N VAL A 56 -0.48 -6.12 -7.76
CA VAL A 56 0.82 -5.48 -7.48
C VAL A 56 1.97 -6.22 -8.15
N ARG A 57 1.93 -7.56 -8.28
CA ARG A 57 2.93 -8.33 -9.06
C ARG A 57 2.93 -7.94 -10.54
N ASN A 58 1.76 -7.74 -11.13
CA ASN A 58 1.66 -7.32 -12.54
C ASN A 58 2.16 -5.88 -12.73
N ALA A 59 1.74 -4.97 -11.85
CA ALA A 59 2.15 -3.57 -11.90
C ALA A 59 3.67 -3.39 -11.70
N THR A 60 4.26 -4.13 -10.77
CA THR A 60 5.70 -4.12 -10.54
C THR A 60 6.44 -4.70 -11.75
N GLY A 61 5.97 -5.80 -12.33
CA GLY A 61 6.52 -6.34 -13.59
C GLY A 61 6.54 -5.32 -14.73
N ILE A 62 5.45 -4.56 -14.91
CA ILE A 62 5.38 -3.47 -15.90
C ILE A 62 6.40 -2.37 -15.60
N ALA A 63 6.47 -1.90 -14.35
CA ALA A 63 7.42 -0.87 -13.96
C ALA A 63 8.89 -1.30 -14.16
N ARG A 64 9.20 -2.58 -13.88
CA ARG A 64 10.53 -3.17 -14.06
C ARG A 64 10.90 -3.32 -15.53
N ALA A 65 9.94 -3.68 -16.39
CA ALA A 65 10.17 -3.73 -17.83
C ALA A 65 10.58 -2.35 -18.38
N ALA A 66 9.97 -1.27 -17.87
CA ALA A 66 10.30 0.10 -18.28
C ALA A 66 11.61 0.64 -17.67
N SER A 67 11.96 0.20 -16.44
CA SER A 67 13.21 0.57 -15.77
C SER A 67 13.76 -0.57 -14.89
N PRO A 68 14.61 -1.45 -15.45
CA PRO A 68 15.08 -2.67 -14.78
C PRO A 68 16.00 -2.46 -13.57
N ASN A 69 16.45 -1.24 -13.30
CA ASN A 69 17.32 -0.94 -12.16
C ASN A 69 16.65 -0.04 -11.12
N ALA A 70 15.44 0.46 -11.41
CA ALA A 70 14.72 1.30 -10.47
C ALA A 70 14.26 0.51 -9.25
N ARG A 71 14.35 1.16 -8.08
CA ARG A 71 13.69 0.70 -6.86
C ARG A 71 12.21 1.07 -6.91
N LEU A 72 11.34 0.15 -6.55
CA LEU A 72 9.91 0.42 -6.48
C LEU A 72 9.52 0.72 -5.04
N TYR A 73 8.56 1.62 -4.86
CA TYR A 73 8.04 2.01 -3.56
C TYR A 73 6.53 1.83 -3.56
N VAL A 74 5.99 1.36 -2.44
CA VAL A 74 4.54 1.29 -2.18
C VAL A 74 4.26 1.69 -0.75
N TRP A 75 3.10 2.29 -0.48
CA TRP A 75 2.63 2.55 0.88
C TRP A 75 2.26 1.24 1.58
N ASP A 76 2.41 1.20 2.89
CA ASP A 76 2.31 -0.04 3.65
C ASP A 76 0.91 -0.42 4.09
N ASP A 77 0.02 0.55 4.24
CA ASP A 77 -1.27 0.38 4.90
C ASP A 77 -2.11 -0.76 4.30
N MET A 78 -2.14 -0.86 2.97
CA MET A 78 -2.90 -1.90 2.26
C MET A 78 -2.22 -3.29 2.27
N PHE A 79 -0.99 -3.38 2.79
CA PHE A 79 -0.19 -4.60 2.92
C PHE A 79 0.18 -4.95 4.36
N ASN A 80 -0.07 -4.06 5.32
CA ASN A 80 0.34 -4.22 6.69
C ASN A 80 -0.81 -4.84 7.51
N PRO A 81 -0.65 -6.06 8.06
CA PRO A 81 -1.67 -6.72 8.87
C PRO A 81 -1.93 -6.03 10.21
N TYR A 82 -1.15 -5.01 10.55
CA TYR A 82 -1.34 -4.14 11.70
C TYR A 82 -1.91 -2.76 11.32
N HIS A 83 -2.34 -2.61 10.05
CA HIS A 83 -2.97 -1.41 9.49
C HIS A 83 -4.22 -1.78 8.66
N ASN A 84 -4.38 -1.31 7.42
CA ASN A 84 -5.60 -1.54 6.62
C ASN A 84 -5.72 -2.99 6.14
N ALA A 85 -4.62 -3.75 6.09
CA ALA A 85 -4.64 -5.18 5.74
C ALA A 85 -4.99 -6.10 6.92
N ALA A 86 -5.36 -5.55 8.09
CA ALA A 86 -5.66 -6.31 9.30
C ALA A 86 -6.96 -7.13 9.23
N SER A 87 -7.82 -6.95 8.22
CA SER A 87 -9.19 -7.47 8.21
C SER A 87 -9.26 -9.01 8.36
N GLU A 88 -9.72 -9.47 9.53
CA GLU A 88 -9.79 -10.88 9.94
C GLU A 88 -10.89 -11.71 9.23
N GLY A 89 -11.64 -11.13 8.29
CA GLY A 89 -12.42 -11.92 7.33
C GLY A 89 -13.93 -12.00 7.56
N THR A 90 -14.60 -10.87 7.84
CA THR A 90 -16.00 -10.68 7.44
C THR A 90 -16.19 -9.31 6.79
N ALA A 91 -17.29 -9.12 6.06
CA ALA A 91 -17.64 -7.81 5.45
C ALA A 91 -17.79 -6.66 6.47
N ALA A 92 -17.86 -6.96 7.77
CA ALA A 92 -17.89 -5.99 8.86
C ALA A 92 -16.48 -5.66 9.42
N ASP A 93 -15.47 -6.47 9.12
CA ASP A 93 -14.08 -6.32 9.57
C ASP A 93 -13.15 -5.77 8.47
N GLY A 94 -13.71 -5.47 7.29
CA GLY A 94 -12.98 -4.97 6.13
C GLY A 94 -12.60 -3.49 6.27
N TYR A 95 -11.43 -3.12 5.75
CA TYR A 95 -11.13 -1.71 5.49
C TYR A 95 -12.13 -1.19 4.44
N PHE A 96 -12.85 -0.13 4.78
CA PHE A 96 -13.82 0.64 3.98
C PHE A 96 -14.24 0.05 2.62
N LEU A 97 -15.49 -0.44 2.49
CA LEU A 97 -16.10 -0.98 1.25
C LEU A 97 -15.27 -2.04 0.49
N ILE A 98 -14.30 -2.68 1.13
CA ILE A 98 -13.65 -3.88 0.60
C ILE A 98 -14.51 -5.10 0.91
N ASN A 99 -14.79 -5.89 -0.13
CA ASN A 99 -15.55 -7.12 0.02
C ASN A 99 -14.61 -8.30 0.32
N GLY A 100 -14.57 -8.72 1.58
CA GLY A 100 -13.74 -9.84 2.04
C GLY A 100 -12.43 -9.39 2.72
N SER A 101 -11.54 -10.35 2.98
CA SER A 101 -10.28 -10.08 3.70
C SER A 101 -9.21 -9.48 2.79
N MET A 102 -8.39 -8.58 3.37
CA MET A 102 -7.17 -8.04 2.78
C MET A 102 -5.91 -8.83 3.18
N ARG A 103 -6.06 -9.84 4.05
CA ARG A 103 -4.93 -10.67 4.48
C ARG A 103 -4.29 -11.36 3.28
N GLY A 104 -2.97 -11.43 3.30
CA GLY A 104 -2.19 -12.00 2.21
C GLY A 104 -1.94 -11.02 1.06
N SER A 105 -2.44 -9.78 1.11
CA SER A 105 -2.08 -8.75 0.11
C SER A 105 -0.56 -8.59 -0.02
N TRP A 106 0.18 -8.70 1.10
CA TRP A 106 1.63 -8.61 1.15
C TRP A 106 2.37 -9.75 0.43
N GLU A 107 1.71 -10.85 0.09
CA GLU A 107 2.33 -11.95 -0.66
C GLU A 107 2.70 -11.52 -2.09
N GLY A 108 2.10 -10.42 -2.58
CA GLY A 108 2.45 -9.80 -3.86
C GLY A 108 3.79 -9.09 -3.89
N LEU A 109 4.43 -8.87 -2.73
CA LEU A 109 5.60 -8.01 -2.60
C LEU A 109 6.91 -8.78 -2.76
N ASP A 110 7.78 -8.36 -3.69
CA ASP A 110 9.15 -8.88 -3.79
C ASP A 110 10.15 -7.97 -3.05
N PRO A 111 10.81 -8.43 -1.97
CA PRO A 111 11.78 -7.63 -1.22
C PRO A 111 13.01 -7.18 -2.05
N LYS A 112 13.32 -7.88 -3.14
CA LYS A 112 14.41 -7.51 -4.07
C LYS A 112 14.06 -6.28 -4.89
N GLU A 113 12.78 -6.02 -5.12
CA GLU A 113 12.31 -4.95 -6.01
C GLU A 113 11.68 -3.79 -5.24
N ILE A 114 10.96 -4.10 -4.16
CA ILE A 114 10.08 -3.17 -3.46
C ILE A 114 10.70 -2.70 -2.14
N SER A 115 10.62 -1.40 -1.88
CA SER A 115 10.74 -0.80 -0.56
C SER A 115 9.37 -0.35 -0.08
N MET A 116 9.09 -0.55 1.20
CA MET A 116 7.88 -0.04 1.83
C MET A 116 8.05 1.41 2.27
N MET A 117 7.05 2.23 1.96
CA MET A 117 6.84 3.53 2.56
C MET A 117 5.88 3.32 3.74
N THR A 118 6.43 3.24 4.95
CA THR A 118 5.67 2.89 6.14
C THR A 118 5.22 4.15 6.86
N TRP A 119 3.92 4.39 6.94
CA TRP A 119 3.36 5.63 7.49
C TRP A 119 2.46 5.39 8.71
N GLY A 120 1.99 6.48 9.29
CA GLY A 120 1.23 6.46 10.55
C GLY A 120 2.09 6.17 11.78
N PRO A 121 3.28 6.78 11.96
CA PRO A 121 4.05 6.60 13.18
C PRO A 121 3.23 7.05 14.38
N CYS A 122 3.12 6.16 15.38
CA CYS A 122 2.42 6.44 16.61
C CYS A 122 3.17 5.84 17.81
N ASP A 123 2.96 6.42 18.98
CA ASP A 123 3.49 5.91 20.24
C ASP A 123 2.61 4.76 20.74
N GLU A 124 3.08 3.53 20.59
CA GLU A 124 2.38 2.33 21.06
C GLU A 124 2.18 2.29 22.58
N SER A 125 2.93 3.10 23.34
CA SER A 125 2.77 3.24 24.79
C SER A 125 1.70 4.26 25.20
N ALA A 126 1.21 5.05 24.25
CA ALA A 126 0.17 6.03 24.52
C ALA A 126 -1.14 5.34 24.93
N PRO A 127 -1.95 5.95 25.82
CA PRO A 127 -3.26 5.43 26.18
C PRO A 127 -4.14 5.25 24.93
N PRO A 128 -4.97 4.19 24.87
CA PRO A 128 -5.87 3.98 23.75
C PRO A 128 -6.85 5.15 23.63
N VAL A 129 -7.04 5.64 22.41
CA VAL A 129 -8.06 6.65 22.10
C VAL A 129 -9.40 5.92 21.94
N PRO A 130 -10.44 6.25 22.71
CA PRO A 130 -11.74 5.61 22.58
C PRO A 130 -12.27 5.68 21.15
N GLY A 131 -12.66 4.52 20.59
CA GLY A 131 -13.20 4.41 19.24
C GLY A 131 -12.16 4.28 18.12
N LEU A 132 -10.86 4.31 18.44
CA LEU A 132 -9.78 4.01 17.48
C LEU A 132 -9.11 2.67 17.81
N PRO A 133 -8.65 1.92 16.81
CA PRO A 133 -7.85 0.72 17.04
C PRO A 133 -6.52 1.09 17.73
N PRO A 134 -5.93 0.16 18.52
CA PRO A 134 -4.64 0.41 19.16
C PRO A 134 -3.54 0.62 18.11
N CYS A 135 -2.65 1.56 18.38
CA CYS A 135 -1.42 1.77 17.61
C CYS A 135 -0.57 0.49 17.62
N LYS A 136 -0.13 0.04 16.43
CA LYS A 136 0.74 -1.14 16.24
C LYS A 136 1.86 -0.88 15.22
N PHE A 137 2.40 0.34 15.22
CA PHE A 137 3.38 0.80 14.25
C PHE A 137 4.68 -0.02 14.25
N ARG A 138 5.25 -0.32 15.43
CA ARG A 138 6.44 -1.17 15.56
C ARG A 138 6.17 -2.59 15.07
N SER A 139 4.99 -3.14 15.37
CA SER A 139 4.60 -4.47 14.88
C SER A 139 4.58 -4.50 13.33
N GLY A 140 4.07 -3.44 12.69
CA GLY A 140 4.13 -3.27 11.23
C GLY A 140 5.57 -3.21 10.69
N LEU A 141 6.44 -2.41 11.32
CA LEU A 141 7.86 -2.34 10.94
C LEU A 141 8.55 -3.71 11.05
N GLU A 142 8.33 -4.43 12.15
CA GLU A 142 8.90 -5.75 12.37
C GLU A 142 8.41 -6.76 11.33
N PHE A 143 7.10 -6.72 11.01
CA PHE A 143 6.49 -7.61 10.04
C PHE A 143 7.15 -7.55 8.65
N PHE A 144 7.40 -6.34 8.14
CA PHE A 144 8.06 -6.16 6.85
C PHE A 144 9.58 -6.41 6.94
N ALA A 145 10.23 -6.04 8.04
CA ALA A 145 11.65 -6.31 8.26
C ALA A 145 11.95 -7.82 8.23
N GLN A 146 11.12 -8.64 8.88
CA GLN A 146 11.23 -10.10 8.87
C GLN A 146 11.07 -10.72 7.47
N ARG A 147 10.39 -10.02 6.56
CA ARG A 147 10.22 -10.41 5.15
C ARG A 147 11.33 -9.87 4.24
N GLY A 148 12.30 -9.16 4.80
CA GLY A 148 13.43 -8.58 4.06
C GLY A 148 13.08 -7.34 3.25
N LEU A 149 11.89 -6.76 3.44
CA LEU A 149 11.51 -5.51 2.79
C LEU A 149 12.27 -4.34 3.42
N ARG A 150 12.91 -3.52 2.58
CA ARG A 150 13.48 -2.24 3.00
C ARG A 150 12.36 -1.27 3.29
N GLN A 151 12.53 -0.40 4.28
CA GLN A 151 11.46 0.49 4.74
C GLN A 151 11.97 1.93 4.79
N VAL A 152 11.11 2.87 4.42
CA VAL A 152 11.28 4.31 4.60
C VAL A 152 10.10 4.77 5.46
N VAL A 153 10.37 5.41 6.59
CA VAL A 153 9.30 5.90 7.47
C VAL A 153 8.74 7.21 6.91
N GLY A 154 7.48 7.18 6.51
CA GLY A 154 6.70 8.33 6.09
C GLY A 154 6.04 9.01 7.29
N GLY A 155 6.75 9.95 7.91
CA GLY A 155 6.14 10.86 8.88
C GLY A 155 5.22 11.87 8.19
N PHE A 156 4.17 12.31 8.87
CA PHE A 156 3.32 13.41 8.41
C PHE A 156 3.49 14.62 9.34
N TYR A 157 3.44 15.81 8.76
CA TYR A 157 3.34 17.08 9.48
C TYR A 157 2.09 17.77 8.96
N ASP A 158 0.94 17.41 9.52
CA ASP A 158 -0.26 18.21 9.30
C ASP A 158 -0.13 19.47 10.15
N PHE A 159 -0.36 20.63 9.54
CA PHE A 159 -0.24 21.92 10.20
C PHE A 159 -1.14 21.95 11.43
N SER A 160 -0.53 21.88 12.62
CA SER A 160 -1.19 22.37 13.83
C SER A 160 -1.06 23.88 13.78
N ALA A 161 -2.19 24.59 13.87
CA ALA A 161 -2.15 26.03 14.03
C ALA A 161 -1.21 26.35 15.19
N CYS A 162 -0.10 27.04 14.91
CA CYS A 162 0.75 27.50 15.98
C CYS A 162 -0.10 28.45 16.85
N PRO A 163 -0.05 28.35 18.19
CA PRO A 163 -0.74 29.32 19.03
C PRO A 163 -0.28 30.74 18.67
N GLY A 164 -1.17 31.53 18.04
CA GLY A 164 -0.88 32.90 17.60
C GLY A 164 -0.50 33.09 16.12
N CYS A 165 -0.54 32.05 15.28
CA CYS A 165 -0.36 32.20 13.83
C CYS A 165 -1.56 32.97 13.21
N PRO A 166 -1.34 33.94 12.28
CA PRO A 166 -2.42 34.59 11.57
C PRO A 166 -3.24 33.58 10.76
N THR A 167 -4.57 33.62 10.91
CA THR A 167 -5.48 32.91 10.02
C THR A 167 -5.68 33.75 8.76
N ASN A 168 -5.36 33.18 7.59
CA ASN A 168 -5.69 33.79 6.29
C ASN A 168 -7.20 33.86 6.06
#